data_AF-A0A0S2C7D1-F1
#
_entry.id   AF-A0A0S2C7D1-F1
#
_cell.length_a   1.000
_cell.length_b   1.000
_cell.length_c   1.000
_cell.angle_alpha   90.00
_cell.angle_beta   90.00
_cell.angle_gamma   90.00
#
_symmetry.space_group_name_H-M   'P 1'
#
loop_
_entity.id
_entity.type
_entity.pdbx_description
1 polymer ?
#
loop_
_entity_poly.entity_id
_entity_poly.type
_entity_poly.pdbx_seq_one_letter_code
_entity_poly.pdbx_strand_id
1 'polypeptide(L)'
;FVIGHLKGASANWWNHRHFQHHAKPNIFSKDPDVNMLHAFVLGDSQPVEYGKKKLKYMPYNHQHQYFFLIGPPMLIPVYFHIQIMHTMISRRDWVDFAWSMSYYLRYFTMYIPFYGFLGSIVLISFVRFLESHWFVWVTQMNHIPMDIDREKHRDWLSMQLAATCNVEQSAFN
;
A
#
# COMPACT_ATOMS: atom_id res chain seq x y z
N PHE A 1 18.31 8.87 4.64
CA PHE A 1 19.36 7.83 4.50
C PHE A 1 18.81 6.41 4.67
N VAL A 2 18.43 5.97 5.89
CA VAL A 2 18.11 4.55 6.20
C VAL A 2 17.11 3.91 5.21
N ILE A 3 15.88 4.42 5.13
CA ILE A 3 14.85 3.86 4.23
C ILE A 3 15.21 4.01 2.74
N GLY A 4 15.86 5.11 2.36
CA GLY A 4 16.31 5.34 0.98
C GLY A 4 17.38 4.34 0.55
N HIS A 5 18.50 4.30 1.28
CA HIS A 5 19.66 3.50 0.92
C HIS A 5 19.46 1.99 1.16
N LEU A 6 18.70 1.61 2.19
CA LEU A 6 18.52 0.19 2.53
C LEU A 6 17.29 -0.44 1.87
N LYS A 7 16.24 0.34 1.55
CA LYS A 7 14.98 -0.18 1.01
C LYS A 7 14.61 0.39 -0.36
N GLY A 8 15.25 1.47 -0.84
CA GLY A 8 14.91 2.09 -2.12
C GLY A 8 13.60 2.88 -2.08
N ALA A 9 13.22 3.40 -0.90
CA ALA A 9 11.97 4.13 -0.69
C ALA A 9 12.20 5.51 -0.05
N SER A 10 11.23 6.42 -0.17
CA SER A 10 11.31 7.78 0.41
C SER A 10 10.77 7.82 1.83
N ALA A 11 11.55 8.46 2.73
CA ALA A 11 11.10 8.73 4.10
C ALA A 11 9.98 9.78 4.10
N ASN A 12 10.12 10.82 3.29
CA ASN A 12 9.14 11.89 3.18
C ASN A 12 7.80 11.37 2.67
N TRP A 13 7.82 10.54 1.61
CA TRP A 13 6.59 9.93 1.09
C TRP A 13 5.93 9.01 2.12
N TRP A 14 6.71 8.16 2.79
CA TRP A 14 6.19 7.24 3.80
C TRP A 14 5.54 7.99 4.96
N ASN A 15 6.25 8.96 5.55
CA ASN A 15 5.73 9.77 6.65
C ASN A 15 4.47 10.53 6.24
N HIS A 16 4.45 11.12 5.04
CA HIS A 16 3.27 11.83 4.55
C HIS A 16 2.04 10.93 4.45
N ARG A 17 2.15 9.78 3.79
CA ARG A 17 1.05 8.81 3.64
C ARG A 17 0.61 8.27 4.99
N HIS A 18 1.57 7.85 5.83
CA HIS A 18 1.29 7.24 7.11
C HIS A 18 0.62 8.22 8.10
N PHE A 19 1.07 9.48 8.11
CA PHE A 19 0.41 10.52 8.91
C PHE A 19 -1.00 10.85 8.40
N GLN A 20 -1.24 10.78 7.08
CA GLN A 20 -2.59 10.96 6.53
C GLN A 20 -3.52 9.83 6.98
N HIS A 21 -3.08 8.58 6.92
CA HIS A 21 -3.82 7.43 7.43
C HIS A 21 -4.18 7.63 8.92
N HIS A 22 -3.20 7.94 9.77
CA HIS A 22 -3.45 8.14 11.20
C HIS A 22 -4.17 9.46 11.56
N ALA A 23 -4.26 10.43 10.65
CA ALA A 23 -5.04 11.63 10.88
C ALA A 23 -6.56 11.33 10.84
N LYS A 24 -7.00 10.49 9.90
CA LYS A 24 -8.42 10.18 9.66
C LYS A 24 -8.60 8.73 9.16
N PRO A 25 -8.29 7.71 9.98
CA PRO A 25 -8.31 6.31 9.54
C PRO A 25 -9.72 5.84 9.16
N ASN A 26 -9.80 4.91 8.21
CA ASN A 26 -11.03 4.29 7.70
C ASN A 26 -12.09 5.27 7.17
N ILE A 27 -11.70 6.49 6.80
CA ILE A 27 -12.61 7.47 6.18
C ILE A 27 -12.37 7.55 4.69
N PHE A 28 -13.40 7.26 3.89
CA PHE A 28 -13.32 7.38 2.43
C PHE A 28 -12.85 8.77 2.00
N SER A 29 -11.98 8.79 0.98
CA SER A 29 -11.36 9.98 0.40
C SER A 29 -10.39 10.74 1.32
N LYS A 30 -10.23 10.36 2.59
CA LYS A 30 -9.27 10.97 3.53
C LYS A 30 -8.15 10.03 3.90
N ASP A 31 -8.48 8.76 4.16
CA ASP A 31 -7.52 7.72 4.41
C ASP A 31 -7.03 7.12 3.07
N PRO A 32 -5.72 7.22 2.76
CA PRO A 32 -5.16 6.66 1.53
C PRO A 32 -5.20 5.13 1.49
N ASP A 33 -5.32 4.45 2.62
CA ASP A 33 -5.22 2.98 2.70
C ASP A 33 -6.57 2.29 2.42
N VAL A 34 -7.70 3.02 2.51
CA VAL A 34 -9.03 2.53 2.09
C VAL A 34 -9.49 3.11 0.74
N ASN A 35 -8.63 3.88 0.07
CA ASN A 35 -8.92 4.46 -1.24
C ASN A 35 -8.35 3.60 -2.39
N MET A 36 -9.09 2.57 -2.76
CA MET A 36 -8.62 1.48 -3.63
C MET A 36 -8.64 1.75 -5.14
N LEU A 37 -8.61 3.02 -5.58
CA LEU A 37 -8.61 3.40 -7.00
C LEU A 37 -9.67 2.67 -7.87
N HIS A 38 -10.86 2.45 -7.31
CA HIS A 38 -11.95 1.67 -7.93
C HIS A 38 -11.65 0.19 -8.22
N ALA A 39 -10.46 -0.33 -7.85
CA ALA A 39 -10.12 -1.75 -8.03
C ALA A 39 -10.93 -2.67 -7.09
N PHE A 40 -11.22 -2.16 -5.89
CA PHE A 40 -11.99 -2.84 -4.85
C PHE A 40 -13.06 -1.92 -4.28
N VAL A 41 -14.12 -2.52 -3.76
CA VAL A 41 -15.10 -1.83 -2.93
C VAL A 41 -14.99 -2.36 -1.50
N LEU A 42 -14.82 -1.46 -0.54
CA LEU A 42 -14.55 -1.77 0.87
C LEU A 42 -15.71 -1.36 1.79
N GLY A 43 -15.82 -2.02 2.94
CA GLY A 43 -16.87 -1.77 3.93
C GLY A 43 -18.27 -2.04 3.40
N ASP A 44 -19.28 -1.65 4.18
CA ASP A 44 -20.68 -1.92 3.85
C ASP A 44 -21.31 -0.83 2.97
N SER A 45 -20.83 0.42 3.06
CA SER A 45 -21.48 1.55 2.39
C SER A 45 -21.04 1.72 0.93
N GLN A 46 -19.77 1.49 0.61
CA GLN A 46 -19.24 1.70 -0.75
C GLN A 46 -19.80 0.73 -1.80
N PRO A 47 -19.93 -0.59 -1.55
CA PRO A 47 -20.52 -1.51 -2.53
C PRO A 47 -21.98 -1.13 -2.87
N VAL A 48 -22.75 -0.72 -1.86
CA VAL A 48 -24.14 -0.25 -2.03
C VAL A 48 -24.20 1.02 -2.86
N GLU A 49 -23.31 1.99 -2.59
CA GLU A 49 -23.20 3.22 -3.37
C GLU A 49 -22.90 2.94 -4.84
N TYR A 50 -21.92 2.06 -5.12
CA TYR A 50 -21.55 1.69 -6.49
C TYR A 50 -22.70 0.99 -7.21
N GLY A 51 -23.41 0.09 -6.51
CA GLY A 51 -24.60 -0.59 -7.03
C GLY A 51 -25.71 0.40 -7.41
N LYS A 52 -26.06 1.32 -6.50
CA LYS A 52 -27.08 2.36 -6.75
C LYS A 52 -26.71 3.28 -7.92
N LYS A 53 -25.44 3.68 -8.00
CA LYS A 53 -24.91 4.54 -9.08
C LYS A 53 -24.61 3.77 -10.37
N LYS A 54 -24.76 2.44 -10.38
CA LYS A 54 -24.43 1.56 -11.50
C LYS A 54 -22.99 1.74 -12.00
N LEU A 55 -22.04 1.99 -11.08
CA LEU A 55 -20.61 2.10 -11.40
C LEU A 55 -20.02 0.70 -11.63
N LYS A 56 -19.41 0.47 -12.81
CA LYS A 56 -18.95 -0.85 -13.26
C LYS A 56 -17.50 -0.82 -13.77
N TYR A 57 -16.57 -0.29 -12.98
CA TYR A 57 -15.16 -0.27 -13.36
C TYR A 57 -14.51 -1.65 -13.29
N MET A 58 -14.93 -2.49 -12.33
CA MET A 58 -14.43 -3.85 -12.10
C MET A 58 -15.58 -4.82 -11.78
N PRO A 59 -15.40 -6.14 -11.94
CA PRO A 59 -16.40 -7.14 -11.58
C PRO A 59 -16.46 -7.34 -10.05
N TYR A 60 -17.02 -6.35 -9.33
CA TYR A 60 -16.98 -6.31 -7.85
C TYR A 60 -17.58 -7.53 -7.15
N ASN A 61 -18.56 -8.21 -7.76
CA ASN A 61 -19.12 -9.46 -7.24
C ASN A 61 -18.10 -10.62 -7.21
N HIS A 62 -17.02 -10.51 -7.99
CA HIS A 62 -15.89 -11.44 -8.04
C HIS A 62 -14.63 -10.89 -7.36
N GLN A 63 -14.71 -9.81 -6.58
CA GLN A 63 -13.51 -9.19 -5.99
C GLN A 63 -12.67 -10.11 -5.12
N HIS A 64 -13.31 -11.06 -4.43
CA HIS A 64 -12.63 -12.10 -3.66
C HIS A 64 -11.73 -13.01 -4.52
N GLN A 65 -12.03 -13.17 -5.81
CA GLN A 65 -11.27 -14.03 -6.72
C GLN A 65 -10.00 -13.35 -7.23
N TYR A 66 -10.09 -12.05 -7.54
CA TYR A 66 -8.94 -11.29 -8.07
C TYR A 66 -8.18 -10.51 -7.00
N PHE A 67 -8.67 -10.43 -5.76
CA PHE A 67 -7.99 -9.75 -4.66
C PHE A 67 -6.56 -10.24 -4.48
N PHE A 68 -6.36 -11.55 -4.33
CA PHE A 68 -5.02 -12.12 -4.14
C PHE A 68 -4.13 -12.03 -5.39
N LEU A 69 -4.71 -11.80 -6.57
CA LEU A 69 -3.97 -11.64 -7.82
C LEU A 69 -3.58 -10.19 -8.12
N ILE A 70 -4.28 -9.22 -7.52
CA ILE A 70 -4.09 -7.79 -7.79
C ILE A 70 -3.65 -7.04 -6.55
N GLY A 71 -4.38 -7.13 -5.43
CA GLY A 71 -4.15 -6.33 -4.23
C GLY A 71 -2.75 -6.52 -3.64
N PRO A 72 -2.48 -7.65 -2.94
CA PRO A 72 -1.16 -7.93 -2.40
C PRO A 72 -0.02 -7.90 -3.42
N PRO A 73 -0.08 -8.58 -4.58
CA PRO A 73 1.07 -8.66 -5.48
C PRO A 73 1.43 -7.35 -6.17
N MET A 74 0.52 -6.38 -6.32
CA MET A 74 0.80 -5.13 -7.04
C MET A 74 1.07 -3.94 -6.12
N LEU A 75 0.73 -4.02 -4.83
CA LEU A 75 0.78 -2.86 -3.92
C LEU A 75 2.18 -2.25 -3.81
N ILE A 76 3.17 -3.00 -3.33
CA ILE A 76 4.55 -2.53 -3.19
C ILE A 76 5.29 -2.46 -4.54
N PRO A 77 5.37 -3.56 -5.34
CA PRO A 77 6.26 -3.59 -6.49
C PRO A 77 5.82 -2.67 -7.61
N VAL A 78 4.54 -2.32 -7.69
CA VAL A 78 4.01 -1.47 -8.77
C VAL A 78 3.46 -0.16 -8.20
N TYR A 79 2.39 -0.21 -7.41
CA TYR A 79 1.67 1.00 -7.03
C TYR A 79 2.50 1.95 -6.15
N PHE A 80 3.07 1.47 -5.04
CA PHE A 80 3.91 2.28 -4.17
C PHE A 80 5.21 2.65 -4.86
N HIS A 81 5.82 1.75 -5.63
CA HIS A 81 7.02 2.07 -6.39
C HIS A 81 6.80 3.26 -7.32
N ILE A 82 5.72 3.25 -8.12
CA ILE A 82 5.36 4.37 -8.99
C ILE A 82 5.09 5.63 -8.19
N GLN A 83 4.30 5.56 -7.12
CA GLN A 83 3.98 6.73 -6.31
C GLN A 83 5.21 7.35 -5.64
N ILE A 84 6.08 6.53 -5.07
CA ILE A 84 7.32 6.98 -4.43
C ILE A 84 8.19 7.71 -5.46
N MET A 85 8.42 7.11 -6.64
CA MET A 85 9.21 7.72 -7.70
C MET A 85 8.59 9.02 -8.20
N HIS A 86 7.28 9.00 -8.48
CA HIS A 86 6.54 10.17 -8.93
C HIS A 86 6.59 11.31 -7.90
N THR A 87 6.38 11.02 -6.60
CA THR A 87 6.44 12.03 -5.55
C THR A 87 7.84 12.61 -5.41
N MET A 88 8.89 11.77 -5.37
CA MET A 88 10.26 12.27 -5.26
C MET A 88 10.63 13.21 -6.42
N ILE A 89 10.23 12.88 -7.64
CA ILE A 89 10.50 13.70 -8.83
C ILE A 89 9.63 14.97 -8.83
N SER A 90 8.31 14.85 -8.64
CA SER A 90 7.39 15.98 -8.72
C SER A 90 7.60 17.00 -7.61
N ARG A 91 7.89 16.54 -6.38
CA ARG A 91 8.18 17.41 -5.22
C ARG A 91 9.64 17.84 -5.13
N ARG A 92 10.50 17.36 -6.04
CA ARG A 92 11.94 17.65 -6.06
C ARG A 92 12.65 17.22 -4.77
N ASP A 93 12.26 16.08 -4.21
CA ASP A 93 12.89 15.48 -3.02
C ASP A 93 14.23 14.80 -3.42
N TRP A 94 15.19 15.58 -3.91
CA TRP A 94 16.42 15.08 -4.52
C TRP A 94 17.29 14.25 -3.58
N VAL A 95 17.26 14.57 -2.28
CA VAL A 95 18.01 13.81 -1.27
C VAL A 95 17.44 12.39 -1.14
N ASP A 96 16.12 12.26 -1.02
CA ASP A 96 15.45 10.95 -0.97
C ASP A 96 15.61 10.19 -2.28
N PHE A 97 15.53 10.89 -3.41
CA PHE A 97 15.77 10.32 -4.73
C PHE A 97 17.19 9.74 -4.85
N ALA A 98 18.22 10.52 -4.48
CA ALA A 98 19.62 10.07 -4.53
C ALA A 98 19.85 8.84 -3.65
N TRP A 99 19.31 8.84 -2.42
CA TRP A 99 19.42 7.66 -1.54
C TRP A 99 18.66 6.46 -2.10
N SER A 100 17.47 6.65 -2.67
CA SER A 100 16.73 5.58 -3.34
C SER A 100 17.52 5.00 -4.53
N MET A 101 18.13 5.85 -5.37
CA MET A 101 18.95 5.39 -6.49
C MET A 101 20.20 4.64 -6.03
N SER A 102 20.80 5.04 -4.91
CA SER A 102 21.94 4.33 -4.33
C SER A 102 21.59 2.89 -3.90
N TYR A 103 20.33 2.63 -3.49
CA TYR A 103 19.86 1.26 -3.23
C TYR A 103 19.87 0.41 -4.49
N TYR A 104 19.28 0.91 -5.59
CA TYR A 104 19.22 0.17 -6.86
C TYR A 104 20.61 -0.02 -7.46
N LEU A 105 21.47 1.00 -7.41
CA LEU A 105 22.85 0.90 -7.86
C LEU A 105 23.59 -0.20 -7.10
N ARG A 106 23.54 -0.18 -5.76
CA ARG A 106 24.16 -1.21 -4.91
C ARG A 106 23.57 -2.60 -5.18
N TYR A 107 22.26 -2.70 -5.35
CA TYR A 107 21.60 -3.97 -5.67
C TYR A 107 22.11 -4.53 -7.00
N PHE A 108 22.08 -3.75 -8.07
CA PHE A 108 22.50 -4.22 -9.39
C PHE A 108 24.00 -4.50 -9.46
N THR A 109 24.87 -3.68 -8.84
CA THR A 109 26.30 -3.98 -8.82
C THR A 109 26.61 -5.26 -8.06
N MET A 110 25.85 -5.56 -7.00
CA MET A 110 26.01 -6.77 -6.22
C MET A 110 25.47 -8.01 -6.94
N TYR A 111 24.29 -7.95 -7.57
CA TYR A 111 23.59 -9.14 -8.05
C TYR A 111 23.79 -9.46 -9.55
N ILE A 112 24.11 -8.47 -10.39
CA ILE A 112 24.36 -8.69 -11.82
C ILE A 112 25.49 -9.71 -12.07
N PRO A 113 26.63 -9.68 -11.34
CA PRO A 113 27.69 -10.67 -11.53
C PRO A 113 27.26 -12.12 -11.26
N PHE A 114 26.24 -12.34 -10.42
CA PHE A 114 25.78 -13.68 -10.05
C PHE A 114 24.61 -14.17 -10.91
N TYR A 115 23.66 -13.29 -11.25
CA TYR A 115 22.39 -13.67 -11.87
C TYR A 115 22.20 -13.07 -13.28
N GLY A 116 23.17 -12.28 -13.77
CA GLY A 116 22.99 -11.45 -14.94
C GLY A 116 21.97 -10.33 -14.71
N PHE A 117 21.78 -9.47 -15.71
CA PHE A 117 20.83 -8.36 -15.64
C PHE A 117 19.37 -8.85 -15.47
N LEU A 118 18.94 -9.78 -16.32
CA LEU A 118 17.57 -10.32 -16.27
C LEU A 118 17.30 -11.10 -14.97
N GLY A 119 18.24 -11.95 -14.53
CA GLY A 119 18.06 -12.69 -13.28
C GLY A 119 18.01 -11.78 -12.06
N SER A 120 18.78 -10.68 -12.05
CA SER A 120 18.71 -9.67 -10.98
C SER A 120 17.36 -8.97 -10.92
N ILE A 121 16.74 -8.68 -12.08
CA ILE A 121 15.38 -8.13 -12.16
C ILE A 121 14.36 -9.12 -11.61
N VAL A 122 14.43 -10.39 -12.04
CA VAL A 122 13.53 -11.43 -11.54
C VAL A 122 13.64 -11.57 -10.02
N LEU A 123 14.86 -11.56 -9.49
CA LEU A 123 15.11 -11.67 -8.05
C LEU A 123 14.50 -10.50 -7.26
N ILE A 124 14.71 -9.24 -7.70
CA ILE A 124 14.15 -8.09 -6.97
C ILE A 124 12.63 -8.09 -7.06
N SER A 125 12.06 -8.42 -8.23
CA SER A 125 10.61 -8.54 -8.40
C SER A 125 10.02 -9.60 -7.49
N PHE A 126 10.67 -10.76 -7.37
CA PHE A 126 10.22 -11.85 -6.49
C PHE A 126 10.29 -11.46 -5.01
N VAL A 127 11.39 -10.83 -4.56
CA VAL A 127 11.50 -10.36 -3.17
C VAL A 127 10.44 -9.30 -2.86
N ARG A 128 10.19 -8.36 -3.78
CA ARG A 128 9.15 -7.33 -3.62
C ARG A 128 7.74 -7.90 -3.63
N PHE A 129 7.50 -8.95 -4.41
CA PHE A 129 6.25 -9.69 -4.40
C PHE A 129 5.98 -10.31 -3.02
N LEU A 130 6.97 -11.00 -2.42
CA LEU A 130 6.83 -11.59 -1.08
C LEU A 130 6.62 -10.52 -0.01
N GLU A 131 7.42 -9.45 -0.07
CA GLU A 131 7.29 -8.30 0.84
C GLU A 131 5.89 -7.70 0.78
N SER A 132 5.33 -7.54 -0.42
CA SER A 132 4.01 -6.95 -0.62
C SER A 132 2.89 -7.79 0.00
N HIS A 133 2.98 -9.12 -0.08
CA HIS A 133 2.02 -10.01 0.58
C HIS A 133 2.08 -9.88 2.09
N TRP A 134 3.29 -9.99 2.65
CA TRP A 134 3.50 -9.83 4.08
C TRP A 134 3.04 -8.45 4.58
N PHE A 135 3.35 -7.39 3.83
CA PHE A 135 2.99 -6.02 4.18
C PHE A 135 1.47 -5.83 4.21
N VAL A 136 0.74 -6.28 3.18
CA VAL A 136 -0.72 -6.21 3.17
C VAL A 136 -1.30 -7.00 4.32
N TRP A 137 -0.80 -8.21 4.56
CA TRP A 137 -1.26 -9.04 5.66
C TRP A 137 -1.12 -8.32 7.01
N VAL A 138 0.09 -7.87 7.36
CA VAL A 138 0.40 -7.25 8.65
C VAL A 138 -0.30 -5.90 8.85
N THR A 139 -0.40 -5.09 7.80
CA THR A 139 -0.89 -3.72 7.96
C THR A 139 -2.39 -3.56 7.77
N GLN A 140 -3.05 -4.45 7.02
CA GLN A 140 -4.46 -4.28 6.67
C GLN A 140 -5.41 -5.12 7.53
N MET A 141 -4.94 -6.23 8.12
CA MET A 141 -5.79 -7.20 8.84
C MET A 141 -6.54 -6.61 10.05
N ASN A 142 -6.01 -5.56 10.66
CA ASN A 142 -6.55 -4.96 11.89
C ASN A 142 -7.56 -3.84 11.63
N HIS A 143 -7.57 -3.23 10.44
CA HIS A 143 -8.40 -2.04 10.18
C HIS A 143 -9.35 -2.18 8.99
N ILE A 144 -9.02 -2.96 7.94
CA ILE A 144 -9.96 -3.21 6.83
C ILE A 144 -11.29 -3.84 7.32
N PRO A 145 -11.30 -4.78 8.30
CA PRO A 145 -12.55 -5.34 8.82
C PRO A 145 -13.40 -4.37 9.65
N MET A 146 -12.85 -3.22 10.05
CA MET A 146 -13.54 -2.24 10.88
C MET A 146 -14.46 -1.35 10.04
N ASP A 147 -15.29 -0.53 10.68
CA ASP A 147 -16.22 0.39 9.99
C ASP A 147 -15.44 1.32 9.06
N ILE A 148 -15.69 1.24 7.75
CA ILE A 148 -15.16 2.14 6.72
C ILE A 148 -16.34 2.90 6.13
N ASP A 149 -16.34 4.22 6.28
CA ASP A 149 -17.44 5.05 5.82
C ASP A 149 -16.99 6.48 5.51
N ARG A 150 -17.94 7.34 5.13
CA ARG A 150 -17.70 8.78 5.03
C ARG A 150 -17.53 9.40 6.42
N GLU A 151 -16.95 10.59 6.45
CA GLU A 151 -16.69 11.33 7.69
C GLU A 151 -17.97 11.50 8.55
N LYS A 152 -17.91 11.00 9.79
CA LYS A 152 -18.96 11.12 10.81
C LYS A 152 -18.65 12.20 11.88
N HIS A 153 -17.58 12.98 11.68
CA HIS A 153 -17.10 14.03 12.59
C HIS A 153 -16.81 13.56 14.01
N ARG A 154 -16.35 12.31 14.15
CA ARG A 154 -15.86 11.78 15.43
C ARG A 154 -14.56 12.49 15.84
N ASP A 155 -14.32 12.58 17.15
CA ASP A 155 -13.05 13.06 17.66
C ASP A 155 -11.92 12.09 17.30
N TRP A 156 -10.68 12.59 17.30
CA TRP A 156 -9.53 11.83 16.81
C TRP A 156 -9.31 10.53 17.61
N LEU A 157 -9.45 10.54 18.94
CA LEU A 157 -9.18 9.38 19.78
C LEU A 157 -10.23 8.28 19.54
N SER A 158 -11.52 8.65 19.50
CA SER A 158 -12.61 7.70 19.20
C SER A 158 -12.46 7.09 17.82
N MET A 159 -11.98 7.86 16.82
CA MET A 159 -11.70 7.33 15.50
C MET A 159 -10.59 6.27 15.52
N GLN A 160 -9.47 6.53 16.22
CA GLN A 160 -8.39 5.54 16.31
C GLN A 160 -8.87 4.22 16.93
N LEU A 161 -9.65 4.30 18.01
CA LEU A 161 -10.14 3.13 18.71
C LEU A 161 -11.16 2.33 17.88
N ALA A 162 -12.02 3.02 17.12
CA ALA A 162 -13.03 2.37 16.30
C ALA A 162 -12.48 1.77 14.99
N ALA A 163 -11.32 2.24 14.53
CA ALA A 163 -10.73 1.81 13.27
C ALA A 163 -9.71 0.66 13.41
N THR A 164 -9.52 0.10 14.61
CA THR A 164 -8.58 -1.00 14.83
C THR A 164 -9.22 -2.13 15.63
N CYS A 165 -8.81 -3.37 15.35
CA CYS A 165 -9.10 -4.54 16.17
C CYS A 165 -7.84 -5.33 16.49
N ASN A 166 -7.88 -6.04 17.61
CA ASN A 166 -6.90 -7.09 17.88
C ASN A 166 -7.28 -8.31 17.04
N VAL A 167 -6.30 -8.89 16.37
CA VAL A 167 -6.49 -10.14 15.62
C VAL A 167 -6.17 -11.30 16.56
N GLU A 168 -7.12 -12.23 16.70
CA GLU A 168 -6.91 -13.45 17.48
C GLU A 168 -5.86 -14.34 16.83
N GLN A 169 -5.07 -15.06 17.64
CA GLN A 169 -4.03 -15.96 17.15
C GLN A 169 -4.64 -17.11 16.33
N SER A 170 -4.02 -17.43 15.19
CA SER A 170 -4.45 -18.51 14.29
C SER A 170 -3.25 -19.12 13.58
N ALA A 171 -3.48 -20.13 12.73
CA ALA A 171 -2.41 -20.67 11.88
C ALA A 171 -1.84 -19.64 10.88
N PHE A 172 -2.53 -18.51 10.69
CA PHE A 172 -2.18 -17.46 9.74
C PHE A 172 -1.57 -16.20 10.40
N ASN A 173 -1.48 -16.12 11.73
CA ASN A 173 -0.91 -14.98 12.47
C ASN A 173 -0.36 -15.35 13.86
#